data_AF-A0A8J4A1C3-F1
#
_entry.id   AF-A0A8J4A1C3-F1
#
_cell.length_a   1.000
_cell.length_b   1.000
_cell.length_c   1.000
_cell.angle_alpha   90.00
_cell.angle_beta   90.00
_cell.angle_gamma   90.00
#
_symmetry.space_group_name_H-M   'P 1'
#
loop_
_entity.id
_entity.type
_entity.pdbx_description
1 polymer ?
#
loop_
_entity_poly.entity_id
_entity_poly.type
_entity_poly.pdbx_seq_one_letter_code
_entity_poly.pdbx_strand_id
1 'polypeptide(L)'
;MGYRRSRRQPARGPVEPDPGHGCADPSRCVRAFCAVPVDIALVAPGNTRVVVRELPGWPLSASALFDRLNGRITREQLLRIASSDPFGAHLHFPVLVRIRLSGQVPPRLAFDPGEALRLTGWSDRPGVDHLARAWCCTLLTIAPGGDDDLVTVAAKLVESCQVLGGDLPELAGQLLAWRAATEDPDIARLPGRDHGRADPVALLALLLLRAATDPTDTRLVDLARTLADSDAPAVPMPRPWRRLIDTILTPLRPTHPDLDRLADALVRADTR
;
A
#
# COMPACT_ATOMS: atom_id res chain seq x y z
N MET A 1 5.01 -35.34 56.27
CA MET A 1 3.69 -35.98 56.45
C MET A 1 2.69 -35.29 55.55
N GLY A 2 1.95 -36.02 54.71
CA GLY A 2 0.93 -35.44 53.83
C GLY A 2 0.90 -36.08 52.44
N TYR A 3 0.40 -37.30 52.37
CA TYR A 3 0.15 -38.11 51.17
C TYR A 3 -1.13 -37.66 50.43
N ARG A 4 -1.25 -38.09 49.15
CA ARG A 4 -2.47 -38.24 48.29
C ARG A 4 -2.79 -37.07 47.34
N ARG A 5 -3.21 -37.29 46.09
CA ARG A 5 -3.53 -38.51 45.32
C ARG A 5 -3.46 -38.17 43.82
N SER A 6 -2.73 -39.00 43.10
CA SER A 6 -2.72 -39.09 41.64
C SER A 6 -4.10 -39.57 41.13
N ARG A 7 -4.73 -38.82 40.21
CA ARG A 7 -5.88 -39.29 39.43
C ARG A 7 -5.38 -39.79 38.08
N ARG A 8 -5.47 -41.10 37.87
CA ARG A 8 -5.32 -41.77 36.57
C ARG A 8 -6.45 -41.32 35.65
N GLN A 9 -6.11 -40.77 34.47
CA GLN A 9 -7.02 -40.69 33.34
C GLN A 9 -7.05 -42.06 32.62
N PRO A 10 -8.22 -42.53 32.16
CA PRO A 10 -8.32 -43.74 31.36
C PRO A 10 -7.80 -43.50 29.93
N ALA A 11 -7.16 -44.54 29.39
CA ALA A 11 -6.62 -44.60 28.04
C ALA A 11 -7.72 -44.35 27.00
N ARG A 12 -7.49 -43.37 26.11
CA ARG A 12 -8.25 -43.22 24.87
C ARG A 12 -7.76 -44.28 23.88
N GLY A 13 -8.67 -45.14 23.43
CA GLY A 13 -8.41 -46.10 22.36
C GLY A 13 -8.13 -45.41 21.02
N PRO A 14 -7.61 -46.14 20.02
CA PRO A 14 -7.30 -45.60 18.71
C PRO A 14 -8.57 -45.13 18.01
N VAL A 15 -8.58 -43.87 17.60
CA VAL A 15 -9.61 -43.28 16.75
C VAL A 15 -9.28 -43.67 15.31
N GLU A 16 -10.15 -44.46 14.67
CA GLU A 16 -10.09 -44.72 13.23
C GLU A 16 -10.21 -43.39 12.46
N PRO A 17 -9.36 -43.13 11.47
CA PRO A 17 -9.51 -41.97 10.60
C PRO A 17 -10.70 -42.19 9.65
N ASP A 18 -11.70 -41.33 9.78
CA ASP A 18 -12.82 -41.16 8.85
C ASP A 18 -12.28 -40.84 7.43
N PRO A 19 -12.47 -41.72 6.42
CA PRO A 19 -12.05 -41.48 5.06
C PRO A 19 -13.17 -40.75 4.32
N GLY A 20 -13.43 -39.50 4.72
CA GLY A 20 -14.55 -38.74 4.19
C GLY A 20 -14.16 -37.30 3.96
N HIS A 21 -14.01 -36.93 2.69
CA HIS A 21 -13.81 -35.57 2.12
C HIS A 21 -12.39 -35.28 1.65
N GLY A 22 -11.97 -36.07 0.65
CA GLY A 22 -10.99 -35.62 -0.33
C GLY A 22 -11.53 -34.37 -1.05
N CYS A 23 -11.00 -33.21 -0.70
CA CYS A 23 -11.09 -32.00 -1.51
C CYS A 23 -10.11 -32.16 -2.68
N ALA A 24 -10.53 -32.95 -3.67
CA ALA A 24 -9.79 -33.19 -4.89
C ALA A 24 -10.01 -32.03 -5.85
N ASP A 25 -8.93 -31.31 -6.10
CA ASP A 25 -8.72 -30.39 -7.23
C ASP A 25 -9.45 -29.03 -7.18
N PRO A 26 -8.80 -27.97 -6.63
CA PRO A 26 -9.31 -26.59 -6.69
C PRO A 26 -9.46 -26.03 -8.13
N SER A 27 -8.96 -26.74 -9.15
CA SER A 27 -9.06 -26.34 -10.56
C SER A 27 -10.45 -26.58 -11.17
N ARG A 28 -11.34 -27.34 -10.50
CA ARG A 28 -12.65 -27.74 -11.07
C ARG A 28 -13.85 -26.89 -10.65
N CYS A 29 -13.70 -25.92 -9.76
CA CYS A 29 -14.76 -24.99 -9.38
C CYS A 29 -14.80 -23.71 -10.25
N VAL A 30 -14.91 -23.87 -11.58
CA VAL A 30 -15.07 -22.74 -12.52
C VAL A 30 -16.43 -22.02 -12.35
N ARG A 31 -17.37 -22.61 -11.60
CA ARG A 31 -18.69 -22.01 -11.26
C ARG A 31 -18.68 -21.06 -10.06
N ALA A 32 -17.56 -20.86 -9.36
CA ALA A 32 -17.54 -20.10 -8.10
C ALA A 32 -17.53 -18.56 -8.24
N PHE A 33 -17.53 -18.00 -9.46
CA PHE A 33 -17.55 -16.55 -9.71
C PHE A 33 -18.80 -16.11 -10.49
N CYS A 34 -19.96 -16.76 -10.26
CA CYS A 34 -21.22 -16.26 -10.79
C CYS A 34 -21.51 -14.88 -10.18
N ALA A 35 -21.41 -13.85 -11.01
CA ALA A 35 -21.45 -12.45 -10.64
C ALA A 35 -22.72 -12.09 -9.86
N VAL A 36 -22.56 -11.67 -8.61
CA VAL A 36 -23.47 -10.67 -8.05
C VAL A 36 -22.95 -9.34 -8.59
N PRO A 37 -23.74 -8.58 -9.39
CA PRO A 37 -23.30 -7.27 -9.85
C PRO A 37 -23.23 -6.34 -8.64
N VAL A 38 -22.02 -6.14 -8.12
CA VAL A 38 -21.76 -5.00 -7.23
C VAL A 38 -21.69 -3.79 -8.14
N ASP A 39 -22.72 -2.94 -8.09
CA ASP A 39 -22.79 -1.72 -8.87
C ASP A 39 -21.86 -0.65 -8.25
N ILE A 40 -20.56 -0.86 -8.42
CA ILE A 40 -19.54 0.11 -8.01
C ILE A 40 -19.34 1.09 -9.16
N ALA A 41 -19.62 2.36 -8.92
CA ALA A 41 -19.26 3.43 -9.84
C ALA A 41 -17.73 3.51 -9.94
N LEU A 42 -17.20 3.47 -11.17
CA LEU A 42 -15.77 3.65 -11.42
C LEU A 42 -15.54 5.04 -12.03
N VAL A 43 -14.44 5.68 -11.63
CA VAL A 43 -14.03 7.01 -12.06
C VAL A 43 -12.57 6.99 -12.54
N ALA A 44 -12.17 8.00 -13.30
CA ALA A 44 -10.76 8.18 -13.62
C ALA A 44 -9.93 8.36 -12.33
N PRO A 45 -8.71 7.80 -12.23
CA PRO A 45 -7.87 7.90 -11.03
C PRO A 45 -7.68 9.33 -10.50
N GLY A 46 -7.51 10.32 -11.39
CA GLY A 46 -7.34 11.72 -11.00
C GLY A 46 -8.57 12.36 -10.34
N ASN A 47 -9.75 11.72 -10.44
CA ASN A 47 -11.01 12.25 -9.92
C ASN A 47 -11.38 11.68 -8.54
N THR A 48 -10.54 10.84 -7.93
CA THR A 48 -10.82 10.30 -6.59
C THR A 48 -10.50 11.30 -5.47
N ARG A 49 -9.71 12.33 -5.76
CA ARG A 49 -9.24 13.34 -4.79
C ARG A 49 -9.25 14.74 -5.41
N VAL A 50 -9.23 15.76 -4.56
CA VAL A 50 -9.20 17.17 -4.98
C VAL A 50 -7.80 17.73 -4.79
N VAL A 51 -7.24 18.39 -5.81
CA VAL A 51 -5.96 19.10 -5.69
C VAL A 51 -6.18 20.35 -4.83
N VAL A 52 -5.43 20.45 -3.74
CA VAL A 52 -5.54 21.56 -2.78
C VAL A 52 -4.29 22.43 -2.72
N ARG A 53 -3.20 21.98 -3.35
CA ARG A 53 -1.93 22.70 -3.42
C ARG A 53 -1.11 22.28 -4.62
N GLU A 54 -0.16 23.12 -5.00
CA GLU A 54 0.91 22.75 -5.92
C GLU A 54 2.11 22.18 -5.16
N LEU A 55 2.90 21.36 -5.86
CA LEU A 55 4.19 20.89 -5.40
C LEU A 55 5.24 21.29 -6.46
N PRO A 56 5.87 22.48 -6.35
CA PRO A 56 6.69 23.05 -7.41
C PRO A 56 7.80 22.10 -7.89
N GLY A 57 7.90 21.95 -9.21
CA GLY A 57 8.89 21.07 -9.82
C GLY A 57 8.56 19.58 -9.75
N TRP A 58 7.43 19.17 -9.17
CA TRP A 58 7.02 17.76 -9.11
C TRP A 58 5.84 17.48 -10.05
N PRO A 59 6.00 16.62 -11.07
CA PRO A 59 4.88 16.21 -11.90
C PRO A 59 3.85 15.42 -11.08
N LEU A 60 2.57 15.71 -11.29
CA LEU A 60 1.45 15.15 -10.55
C LEU A 60 0.68 14.19 -11.47
N SER A 61 0.58 12.91 -11.13
CA SER A 61 -0.22 11.96 -11.91
C SER A 61 -0.78 10.82 -11.07
N ALA A 62 -2.11 10.73 -11.01
CA ALA A 62 -2.79 9.58 -10.42
C ALA A 62 -2.81 8.34 -11.35
N SER A 63 -2.81 8.57 -12.66
CA SER A 63 -3.06 7.50 -13.64
C SER A 63 -1.78 6.86 -14.16
N ALA A 64 -0.67 7.58 -14.31
CA ALA A 64 0.47 7.10 -15.10
C ALA A 64 1.09 5.80 -14.55
N LEU A 65 1.32 5.72 -13.22
CA LEU A 65 1.76 4.47 -12.60
C LEU A 65 0.72 3.36 -12.72
N PHE A 66 -0.55 3.71 -12.48
CA PHE A 66 -1.65 2.75 -12.53
C PHE A 66 -1.76 2.13 -13.93
N ASP A 67 -1.84 2.93 -14.99
CA ASP A 67 -1.93 2.48 -16.38
C ASP A 67 -0.76 1.55 -16.73
N ARG A 68 0.46 1.92 -16.29
CA ARG A 68 1.67 1.13 -16.52
C ARG A 68 1.64 -0.24 -15.84
N LEU A 69 1.21 -0.30 -14.57
CA LEU A 69 1.08 -1.56 -13.83
C LEU A 69 -0.12 -2.37 -14.33
N ASN A 70 -1.21 -1.70 -14.69
CA ASN A 70 -2.46 -2.31 -15.13
C ASN A 70 -2.30 -3.01 -16.50
N GLY A 71 -1.47 -2.47 -17.40
CA GLY A 71 -1.10 -3.14 -18.64
C GLY A 71 -0.23 -4.39 -18.44
N ARG A 72 0.36 -4.59 -17.25
CA ARG A 72 1.26 -5.71 -16.94
C ARG A 72 0.60 -6.78 -16.06
N ILE A 73 -0.41 -6.43 -15.27
CA ILE A 73 -1.04 -7.38 -14.36
C ILE A 73 -1.85 -8.45 -15.12
N THR A 74 -1.62 -9.71 -14.75
CA THR A 74 -2.25 -10.88 -15.36
C THR A 74 -3.56 -11.26 -14.67
N ARG A 75 -4.39 -12.04 -15.36
CA ARG A 75 -5.64 -12.56 -14.78
C ARG A 75 -5.35 -13.48 -13.59
N GLU A 76 -4.29 -14.27 -13.67
CA GLU A 76 -3.82 -15.17 -12.61
C GLU A 76 -3.41 -14.39 -11.36
N GLN A 77 -2.72 -13.25 -11.53
CA GLN A 77 -2.40 -12.35 -10.44
C GLN A 77 -3.66 -11.73 -9.81
N LEU A 78 -4.61 -11.29 -10.62
CA LEU A 78 -5.90 -10.79 -10.09
C LEU A 78 -6.64 -11.86 -9.28
N LEU A 79 -6.62 -13.11 -9.74
CA LEU A 79 -7.22 -14.23 -9.02
C LEU A 79 -6.52 -14.47 -7.69
N ARG A 80 -5.17 -14.45 -7.66
CA ARG A 80 -4.39 -14.56 -6.42
C ARG A 80 -4.70 -13.43 -5.43
N ILE A 81 -4.83 -12.20 -5.92
CA ILE A 81 -5.21 -11.04 -5.10
C ILE A 81 -6.59 -11.28 -4.50
N ALA A 82 -7.59 -11.58 -5.32
CA ALA A 82 -8.95 -11.86 -4.86
C ALA A 82 -8.99 -12.98 -3.81
N SER A 83 -8.26 -14.07 -4.06
CA SER A 83 -8.18 -15.23 -3.16
C SER A 83 -7.38 -15.00 -1.87
N SER A 84 -6.75 -13.84 -1.70
CA SER A 84 -6.08 -13.49 -0.45
C SER A 84 -7.06 -13.34 0.72
N ASP A 85 -8.30 -12.96 0.43
CA ASP A 85 -9.44 -13.08 1.33
C ASP A 85 -10.26 -14.33 0.97
N PRO A 86 -10.23 -15.39 1.81
CA PRO A 86 -10.91 -16.65 1.52
C PRO A 86 -12.44 -16.52 1.53
N PHE A 87 -13.01 -15.48 2.14
CA PHE A 87 -14.46 -15.32 2.26
C PHE A 87 -15.04 -14.45 1.14
N GLY A 88 -14.30 -13.42 0.69
CA GLY A 88 -14.76 -12.46 -0.32
C GLY A 88 -14.23 -12.68 -1.74
N ALA A 89 -13.40 -13.68 -2.01
CA ALA A 89 -12.76 -13.85 -3.33
C ALA A 89 -13.72 -13.72 -4.54
N HIS A 90 -14.90 -14.34 -4.43
CA HIS A 90 -15.95 -14.32 -5.45
C HIS A 90 -16.56 -12.92 -5.71
N LEU A 91 -16.49 -12.02 -4.73
CA LEU A 91 -16.90 -10.62 -4.82
C LEU A 91 -15.75 -9.74 -5.33
N HIS A 92 -14.52 -9.99 -4.87
CA HIS A 92 -13.32 -9.22 -5.22
C HIS A 92 -12.96 -9.37 -6.69
N PHE A 93 -12.90 -10.61 -7.19
CA PHE A 93 -12.34 -10.88 -8.52
C PHE A 93 -13.09 -10.16 -9.66
N PRO A 94 -14.44 -10.17 -9.73
CA PRO A 94 -15.16 -9.41 -10.75
C PRO A 94 -14.83 -7.91 -10.73
N VAL A 95 -14.71 -7.31 -9.54
CA VAL A 95 -14.39 -5.87 -9.40
C VAL A 95 -12.96 -5.59 -9.86
N LEU A 96 -11.99 -6.42 -9.46
CA LEU A 96 -10.59 -6.31 -9.89
C LEU A 96 -10.45 -6.44 -11.41
N VAL A 97 -11.20 -7.37 -12.03
CA VAL A 97 -11.25 -7.49 -13.50
C VAL A 97 -11.85 -6.25 -14.13
N ARG A 98 -12.93 -5.69 -13.56
CA ARG A 98 -13.56 -4.47 -14.08
C ARG A 98 -12.60 -3.28 -14.02
N ILE A 99 -11.91 -3.08 -12.89
CA ILE A 99 -10.86 -2.06 -12.73
C ILE A 99 -9.77 -2.24 -13.80
N ARG A 100 -9.30 -3.48 -13.99
CA ARG A 100 -8.27 -3.77 -14.98
C ARG A 100 -8.70 -3.44 -16.40
N LEU A 101 -9.92 -3.81 -16.78
CA LEU A 101 -10.42 -3.63 -18.14
C LEU A 101 -10.79 -2.17 -18.45
N SER A 102 -11.32 -1.43 -17.47
CA SER A 102 -11.75 -0.05 -17.69
C SER A 102 -10.62 0.98 -17.54
N GLY A 103 -9.55 0.64 -16.80
CA GLY A 103 -8.56 1.65 -16.38
C GLY A 103 -9.13 2.68 -15.40
N GLN A 104 -10.27 2.39 -14.79
CA GLN A 104 -10.94 3.25 -13.82
C GLN A 104 -10.95 2.59 -12.44
N VAL A 105 -11.07 3.41 -11.40
CA VAL A 105 -11.00 2.97 -10.00
C VAL A 105 -12.26 3.38 -9.24
N PRO A 106 -12.63 2.68 -8.16
CA PRO A 106 -13.67 3.16 -7.25
C PRO A 106 -13.25 4.49 -6.60
N PRO A 107 -14.18 5.42 -6.32
CA PRO A 107 -13.86 6.62 -5.54
C PRO A 107 -13.31 6.30 -4.14
N ARG A 108 -13.74 5.19 -3.55
CA ARG A 108 -13.30 4.69 -2.23
C ARG A 108 -13.21 3.16 -2.22
N LEU A 109 -12.26 2.63 -1.44
CA LEU A 109 -12.04 1.19 -1.25
C LEU A 109 -12.31 0.76 0.20
N ALA A 110 -13.56 0.91 0.65
CA ALA A 110 -13.91 0.69 2.05
C ALA A 110 -13.84 -0.79 2.50
N PHE A 111 -14.32 -1.74 1.68
CA PHE A 111 -14.36 -3.16 2.06
C PHE A 111 -13.96 -4.09 0.90
N ASP A 112 -14.78 -4.22 -0.14
CA ASP A 112 -14.46 -5.00 -1.35
C ASP A 112 -14.00 -4.08 -2.49
N PRO A 113 -12.85 -4.29 -3.15
CA PRO A 113 -11.78 -5.27 -2.92
C PRO A 113 -10.69 -4.80 -1.93
N GLY A 114 -10.95 -3.76 -1.13
CA GLY A 114 -9.98 -3.14 -0.22
C GLY A 114 -9.27 -4.13 0.71
N GLU A 115 -9.98 -5.11 1.27
CA GLU A 115 -9.37 -6.14 2.13
C GLU A 115 -8.35 -7.01 1.38
N ALA A 116 -8.74 -7.57 0.24
CA ALA A 116 -7.86 -8.39 -0.59
C ALA A 116 -6.62 -7.60 -1.08
N LEU A 117 -6.81 -6.32 -1.43
CA LEU A 117 -5.74 -5.42 -1.81
C LEU A 117 -4.77 -5.18 -0.64
N ARG A 118 -5.28 -4.96 0.57
CA ARG A 118 -4.46 -4.78 1.78
C ARG A 118 -3.70 -6.06 2.11
N LEU A 119 -4.35 -7.21 2.14
CA LEU A 119 -3.71 -8.50 2.45
C LEU A 119 -2.57 -8.83 1.48
N THR A 120 -2.79 -8.62 0.18
CA THR A 120 -1.73 -8.82 -0.82
C THR A 120 -0.67 -7.72 -0.74
N GLY A 121 -1.10 -6.47 -0.60
CA GLY A 121 -0.25 -5.30 -0.47
C GLY A 121 0.71 -5.41 0.72
N TRP A 122 0.29 -6.04 1.81
CA TRP A 122 1.06 -6.19 3.04
C TRP A 122 1.97 -7.42 3.10
N SER A 123 2.02 -8.27 2.08
CA SER A 123 2.91 -9.43 2.10
C SER A 123 4.39 -9.04 2.16
N ASP A 124 5.09 -9.52 3.19
CA ASP A 124 6.55 -9.40 3.39
C ASP A 124 7.26 -10.77 3.25
N ARG A 125 6.63 -11.72 2.55
CA ARG A 125 7.16 -13.07 2.39
C ARG A 125 8.33 -13.08 1.39
N PRO A 126 9.32 -13.98 1.56
CA PRO A 126 10.32 -14.24 0.52
C PRO A 126 9.65 -14.57 -0.81
N GLY A 127 10.17 -14.01 -1.91
CA GLY A 127 9.58 -14.22 -3.24
C GLY A 127 8.25 -13.50 -3.48
N VAL A 128 8.03 -12.35 -2.82
CA VAL A 128 6.85 -11.52 -3.05
C VAL A 128 6.67 -11.17 -4.52
N ASP A 129 5.45 -11.27 -5.03
CA ASP A 129 5.08 -10.81 -6.37
C ASP A 129 5.02 -9.28 -6.37
N HIS A 130 6.17 -8.64 -6.64
CA HIS A 130 6.31 -7.19 -6.59
C HIS A 130 5.37 -6.46 -7.56
N LEU A 131 5.00 -7.09 -8.68
CA LEU A 131 4.04 -6.50 -9.62
C LEU A 131 2.63 -6.45 -9.02
N ALA A 132 2.16 -7.58 -8.46
CA ALA A 132 0.87 -7.62 -7.79
C ALA A 132 0.83 -6.67 -6.57
N ARG A 133 1.90 -6.65 -5.76
CA ARG A 133 2.02 -5.76 -4.61
C ARG A 133 2.01 -4.28 -5.02
N ALA A 134 2.81 -3.89 -6.00
CA ALA A 134 2.83 -2.51 -6.50
C ALA A 134 1.46 -2.08 -7.04
N TRP A 135 0.76 -2.97 -7.76
CA TRP A 135 -0.57 -2.68 -8.30
C TRP A 135 -1.60 -2.49 -7.17
N CYS A 136 -1.62 -3.37 -6.15
CA CYS A 136 -2.49 -3.21 -4.98
C CYS A 136 -2.18 -1.91 -4.21
N CYS A 137 -0.90 -1.64 -3.94
CA CYS A 137 -0.47 -0.44 -3.24
C CYS A 137 -0.81 0.84 -4.03
N THR A 138 -0.75 0.80 -5.36
CA THR A 138 -1.16 1.92 -6.22
C THR A 138 -2.64 2.20 -6.08
N LEU A 139 -3.50 1.18 -6.14
CA LEU A 139 -4.94 1.35 -5.95
C LEU A 139 -5.30 1.91 -4.57
N LEU A 140 -4.70 1.39 -3.50
CA LEU A 140 -4.90 1.88 -2.13
C LEU A 140 -4.40 3.31 -1.94
N THR A 141 -3.42 3.75 -2.73
CA THR A 141 -2.92 5.14 -2.73
C THR A 141 -3.89 6.09 -3.44
N ILE A 142 -4.49 5.65 -4.54
CA ILE A 142 -5.42 6.45 -5.36
C ILE A 142 -6.80 6.55 -4.70
N ALA A 143 -7.35 5.42 -4.26
CA ALA A 143 -8.69 5.29 -3.73
C ALA A 143 -8.61 4.90 -2.25
N PRO A 144 -8.56 5.87 -1.31
CA PRO A 144 -8.39 5.56 0.10
C PRO A 144 -9.56 4.73 0.63
N GLY A 145 -9.26 3.79 1.51
CA GLY A 145 -10.24 3.05 2.30
C GLY A 145 -10.29 3.48 3.77
N GLY A 146 -9.42 4.41 4.19
CA GLY A 146 -9.30 4.98 5.54
C GLY A 146 -8.04 5.84 5.68
N ASP A 147 -7.89 6.55 6.82
CA ASP A 147 -6.81 7.52 7.05
C ASP A 147 -5.42 6.86 7.23
N ASP A 148 -5.34 5.62 7.73
CA ASP A 148 -4.07 4.92 8.01
C ASP A 148 -3.49 4.13 6.82
N ASP A 149 -4.20 4.09 5.69
CA ASP A 149 -3.80 3.22 4.56
C ASP A 149 -2.43 3.63 4.00
N LEU A 150 -2.11 4.93 3.90
CA LEU A 150 -0.88 5.37 3.25
C LEU A 150 0.38 5.03 4.06
N VAL A 151 0.31 5.11 5.39
CA VAL A 151 1.43 4.75 6.29
C VAL A 151 1.84 3.29 6.08
N THR A 152 0.88 2.40 5.83
CA THR A 152 1.18 0.98 5.63
C THR A 152 1.57 0.63 4.19
N VAL A 153 1.07 1.40 3.22
CA VAL A 153 1.15 1.09 1.80
C VAL A 153 2.36 1.75 1.11
N ALA A 154 2.70 2.99 1.45
CA ALA A 154 3.65 3.77 0.66
C ALA A 154 5.07 3.18 0.67
N ALA A 155 5.57 2.70 1.82
CA ALA A 155 6.86 2.02 1.89
C ALA A 155 6.92 0.78 0.97
N LYS A 156 5.85 -0.02 0.94
CA LYS A 156 5.79 -1.23 0.11
C LYS A 156 5.68 -0.91 -1.38
N LEU A 157 5.02 0.20 -1.71
CA LEU A 157 5.00 0.75 -3.06
C LEU A 157 6.42 1.14 -3.50
N VAL A 158 7.11 1.94 -2.69
CA VAL A 158 8.51 2.38 -2.95
C VAL A 158 9.42 1.18 -3.17
N GLU A 159 9.43 0.21 -2.26
CA GLU A 159 10.26 -1.00 -2.39
C GLU A 159 9.92 -1.78 -3.68
N SER A 160 8.64 -1.96 -3.99
CA SER A 160 8.25 -2.74 -5.17
C SER A 160 8.60 -2.05 -6.49
N CYS A 161 8.41 -0.73 -6.58
CA CYS A 161 8.77 0.03 -7.77
C CYS A 161 10.30 0.03 -7.99
N GLN A 162 11.09 0.11 -6.91
CA GLN A 162 12.55 -0.02 -7.00
C GLN A 162 12.99 -1.39 -7.52
N VAL A 163 12.42 -2.48 -6.97
CA VAL A 163 12.75 -3.84 -7.41
C VAL A 163 12.35 -4.10 -8.85
N LEU A 164 11.19 -3.59 -9.28
CA LEU A 164 10.72 -3.76 -10.66
C LEU A 164 11.51 -2.91 -11.67
N GLY A 165 12.11 -1.80 -11.23
CA GLY A 165 12.97 -0.93 -12.04
C GLY A 165 12.27 -0.27 -13.24
N GLY A 166 13.08 0.17 -14.20
CA GLY A 166 12.61 0.86 -15.41
C GLY A 166 12.03 2.24 -15.09
N ASP A 167 10.87 2.55 -15.69
CA ASP A 167 10.14 3.80 -15.52
C ASP A 167 9.30 3.85 -14.23
N LEU A 168 9.12 2.72 -13.53
CA LEU A 168 8.20 2.63 -12.39
C LEU A 168 8.54 3.50 -11.19
N PRO A 169 9.81 3.68 -10.77
CA PRO A 169 10.15 4.61 -9.70
C PRO A 169 9.77 6.06 -10.02
N GLU A 170 9.94 6.50 -11.26
CA GLU A 170 9.56 7.86 -11.65
C GLU A 170 8.04 8.05 -11.62
N LEU A 171 7.30 7.10 -12.19
CA LEU A 171 5.83 7.13 -12.20
C LEU A 171 5.25 7.05 -10.78
N ALA A 172 5.87 6.28 -9.88
CA ALA A 172 5.49 6.26 -8.48
C ALA A 172 5.81 7.58 -7.77
N GLY A 173 6.87 8.28 -8.15
CA GLY A 173 7.12 9.65 -7.71
C GLY A 173 5.98 10.59 -8.10
N GLN A 174 5.46 10.47 -9.32
CA GLN A 174 4.32 11.28 -9.78
C GLN A 174 3.03 11.01 -8.99
N LEU A 175 2.79 9.75 -8.65
CA LEU A 175 1.64 9.35 -7.83
C LEU A 175 1.75 9.88 -6.40
N LEU A 176 2.94 9.77 -5.80
CA LEU A 176 3.18 10.24 -4.43
C LEU A 176 3.13 11.77 -4.34
N ALA A 177 3.64 12.48 -5.35
CA ALA A 177 3.47 13.92 -5.47
C ALA A 177 1.98 14.30 -5.58
N TRP A 178 1.21 13.61 -6.43
CA TRP A 178 -0.24 13.81 -6.52
C TRP A 178 -0.93 13.53 -5.19
N ARG A 179 -0.54 12.48 -4.48
CA ARG A 179 -1.11 12.14 -3.17
C ARG A 179 -0.79 13.18 -2.10
N ALA A 180 0.40 13.77 -2.14
CA ALA A 180 0.81 14.85 -1.24
C ALA A 180 0.07 16.16 -1.53
N ALA A 181 -0.32 16.38 -2.78
CA ALA A 181 -0.98 17.61 -3.25
C ALA A 181 -2.52 17.57 -3.17
N THR A 182 -3.11 16.45 -2.74
CA THR A 182 -4.56 16.22 -2.82
C THR A 182 -5.20 15.82 -1.49
N GLU A 183 -6.43 16.27 -1.27
CA GLU A 183 -7.27 15.92 -0.11
C GLU A 183 -8.45 15.03 -0.52
N ASP A 184 -9.00 14.30 0.46
CA ASP A 184 -10.27 13.60 0.28
C ASP A 184 -11.38 14.63 -0.03
N PRO A 185 -12.24 14.42 -1.03
CA PRO A 185 -13.30 15.36 -1.39
C PRO A 185 -14.25 15.71 -0.24
N ASP A 186 -14.51 14.78 0.68
CA ASP A 186 -15.37 15.02 1.84
C ASP A 186 -14.65 15.88 2.89
N ILE A 187 -13.33 15.71 3.03
CA ILE A 187 -12.52 16.54 3.92
C ILE A 187 -12.41 17.96 3.38
N ALA A 188 -12.11 18.11 2.09
CA ALA A 188 -11.88 19.41 1.44
C ALA A 188 -13.08 20.37 1.50
N ARG A 189 -14.28 19.85 1.82
CA ARG A 189 -15.52 20.64 1.92
C ARG A 189 -15.83 21.13 3.34
N LEU A 190 -15.09 20.69 4.36
CA LEU A 190 -15.38 21.02 5.75
C LEU A 190 -14.89 22.44 6.10
N PRO A 191 -15.76 23.36 6.55
CA PRO A 191 -15.36 24.71 6.89
C PRO A 191 -14.47 24.75 8.14
N GLY A 192 -13.49 25.66 8.16
CA GLY A 192 -12.65 25.94 9.33
C GLY A 192 -11.50 24.96 9.55
N ARG A 193 -11.20 24.06 8.59
CA ARG A 193 -10.01 23.20 8.62
C ARG A 193 -8.85 23.89 7.88
N ASP A 194 -7.64 23.73 8.40
CA ASP A 194 -6.41 24.09 7.68
C ASP A 194 -6.25 23.17 6.46
N HIS A 195 -6.81 23.58 5.32
CA HIS A 195 -6.60 22.91 4.04
C HIS A 195 -5.22 23.23 3.47
N GLY A 196 -4.72 22.34 2.62
CA GLY A 196 -3.52 22.59 1.81
C GLY A 196 -2.20 22.26 2.51
N ARG A 197 -2.21 21.60 3.66
CA ARG A 197 -0.99 20.94 4.17
C ARG A 197 -0.71 19.70 3.33
N ALA A 198 0.55 19.55 2.90
CA ALA A 198 0.96 18.37 2.17
C ALA A 198 0.96 17.16 3.10
N ASP A 199 0.54 16.02 2.59
CA ASP A 199 0.57 14.75 3.34
C ASP A 199 2.03 14.35 3.63
N PRO A 200 2.48 14.38 4.90
CA PRO A 200 3.89 14.15 5.23
C PRO A 200 4.34 12.72 4.92
N VAL A 201 3.42 11.74 4.93
CA VAL A 201 3.74 10.35 4.59
C VAL A 201 3.98 10.22 3.08
N ALA A 202 3.17 10.90 2.27
CA ALA A 202 3.36 10.94 0.82
C ALA A 202 4.69 11.65 0.46
N LEU A 203 5.01 12.76 1.12
CA LEU A 203 6.27 13.48 0.93
C LEU A 203 7.49 12.64 1.34
N LEU A 204 7.41 11.90 2.45
CA LEU A 204 8.51 11.03 2.87
C LEU A 204 8.75 9.89 1.87
N ALA A 205 7.68 9.25 1.38
CA ALA A 205 7.80 8.23 0.33
C ALA A 205 8.39 8.80 -0.96
N LEU A 206 7.96 10.01 -1.37
CA LEU A 206 8.48 10.70 -2.54
C LEU A 206 9.99 10.99 -2.41
N LEU A 207 10.41 11.48 -1.24
CA LEU A 207 11.80 11.75 -0.93
C LEU A 207 12.65 10.47 -1.00
N LEU A 208 12.21 9.38 -0.35
CA LEU A 208 12.93 8.10 -0.37
C LEU A 208 13.07 7.55 -1.79
N LEU A 209 11.99 7.59 -2.57
CA LEU A 209 11.99 7.09 -3.93
C LEU A 209 12.92 7.90 -4.84
N ARG A 210 12.91 9.24 -4.70
CA ARG A 210 13.78 10.10 -5.49
C ARG A 210 15.23 9.98 -5.05
N ALA A 211 15.52 9.99 -3.75
CA ALA A 211 16.88 9.82 -3.22
C ALA A 211 17.53 8.52 -3.69
N ALA A 212 16.76 7.43 -3.79
CA ALA A 212 17.25 6.16 -4.32
C ALA A 212 17.47 6.14 -5.83
N THR A 213 16.74 6.96 -6.60
CA THR A 213 16.82 6.99 -8.06
C THR A 213 17.85 8.01 -8.55
N ASP A 214 17.89 9.17 -7.93
CA ASP A 214 18.77 10.30 -8.23
C ASP A 214 19.08 11.08 -6.94
N PRO A 215 20.13 10.70 -6.20
CA PRO A 215 20.51 11.37 -4.95
C PRO A 215 21.02 12.80 -5.16
N THR A 216 21.30 13.19 -6.41
CA THR A 216 21.80 14.54 -6.75
C THR A 216 20.67 15.53 -7.08
N ASP A 217 19.42 15.07 -7.08
CA ASP A 217 18.27 15.93 -7.35
C ASP A 217 18.17 17.06 -6.31
N THR A 218 18.33 18.29 -6.79
CA THR A 218 18.30 19.49 -5.96
C THR A 218 16.96 19.68 -5.24
N ARG A 219 15.86 19.12 -5.78
CA ARG A 219 14.52 19.17 -5.15
C ARG A 219 14.44 18.38 -3.85
N LEU A 220 15.37 17.45 -3.59
CA LEU A 220 15.42 16.68 -2.34
C LEU A 220 15.64 17.58 -1.12
N VAL A 221 16.40 18.66 -1.28
CA VAL A 221 16.68 19.62 -0.21
C VAL A 221 15.40 20.28 0.29
N ASP A 222 14.58 20.78 -0.63
CA ASP A 222 13.32 21.45 -0.30
C ASP A 222 12.30 20.48 0.29
N LEU A 223 12.24 19.24 -0.21
CA LEU A 223 11.41 18.19 0.40
C LEU A 223 11.86 17.86 1.83
N ALA A 224 13.17 17.72 2.06
CA ALA A 224 13.71 17.39 3.37
C ALA A 224 13.41 18.47 4.41
N ARG A 225 13.55 19.75 4.02
CA ARG A 225 13.18 20.89 4.87
C ARG A 225 11.69 20.94 5.14
N THR A 226 10.87 20.79 4.10
CA THR A 226 9.40 20.74 4.25
C THR A 226 8.97 19.66 5.23
N LEU A 227 9.60 18.48 5.17
CA LEU A 227 9.33 17.38 6.09
C LEU A 227 9.84 17.68 7.51
N ALA A 228 11.03 18.26 7.66
CA ALA A 228 11.59 18.60 8.97
C ALA A 228 10.80 19.72 9.69
N ASP A 229 10.23 20.66 8.92
CA ASP A 229 9.41 21.77 9.41
C ASP A 229 7.94 21.37 9.62
N SER A 230 7.47 20.36 8.87
CA SER A 230 6.22 19.71 9.23
C SER A 230 6.41 19.03 10.58
N ASP A 231 5.33 18.89 11.36
CA ASP A 231 5.30 17.87 12.43
C ASP A 231 5.38 16.49 11.74
N ALA A 232 6.58 16.15 11.25
CA ALA A 232 6.94 14.95 10.52
C ALA A 232 6.29 13.77 11.22
N PRO A 233 5.79 12.77 10.48
CA PRO A 233 4.67 11.96 10.93
C PRO A 233 4.94 11.50 12.37
N ALA A 234 4.23 12.09 13.33
CA ALA A 234 4.27 11.69 14.73
C ALA A 234 3.66 10.29 14.93
N VAL A 235 3.46 9.57 13.82
CA VAL A 235 2.91 8.24 13.73
C VAL A 235 4.10 7.28 13.81
N PRO A 236 4.06 6.30 14.74
CA PRO A 236 5.06 5.25 14.82
C PRO A 236 5.29 4.61 13.45
N MET A 237 6.53 4.61 12.96
CA MET A 237 6.82 4.14 11.61
C MET A 237 6.91 2.61 11.58
N PRO A 238 6.08 1.93 10.76
CA PRO A 238 6.20 0.49 10.57
C PRO A 238 7.60 0.06 10.12
N ARG A 239 8.00 -1.18 10.43
CA ARG A 239 9.30 -1.76 10.06
C ARG A 239 9.73 -1.52 8.59
N PRO A 240 8.84 -1.60 7.58
CA PRO A 240 9.21 -1.30 6.19
C PRO A 240 9.82 0.09 5.99
N TRP A 241 9.34 1.11 6.71
CA TRP A 241 9.90 2.47 6.61
C TRP A 241 11.31 2.55 7.16
N ARG A 242 11.56 1.98 8.35
CA ARG A 242 12.89 1.98 8.96
C ARG A 242 13.92 1.34 8.03
N ARG A 243 13.57 0.19 7.44
CA ARG A 243 14.43 -0.48 6.45
C ARG A 243 14.75 0.41 5.25
N LEU A 244 13.75 1.12 4.70
CA LEU A 244 13.98 2.03 3.56
C LEU A 244 14.85 3.23 3.96
N ILE A 245 14.58 3.83 5.12
CA ILE A 245 15.37 4.95 5.65
C ILE A 245 16.83 4.52 5.84
N ASP A 246 17.06 3.37 6.48
CA ASP A 246 18.39 2.84 6.73
C ASP A 246 19.13 2.51 5.43
N THR A 247 18.41 1.98 4.43
CA THR A 247 19.01 1.58 3.16
C THR A 247 19.30 2.77 2.24
N ILE A 248 18.43 3.78 2.24
CA ILE A 248 18.46 4.88 1.26
C ILE A 248 19.06 6.15 1.85
N LEU A 249 18.63 6.58 3.05
CA LEU A 249 19.04 7.86 3.61
C LEU A 249 20.38 7.78 4.34
N THR A 250 20.62 6.71 5.11
CA THR A 250 21.87 6.57 5.88
C THR A 250 23.14 6.75 5.04
N PRO A 251 23.26 6.15 3.83
CA PRO A 251 24.43 6.37 2.97
C PRO A 251 24.60 7.82 2.50
N LEU A 252 23.52 8.60 2.44
CA LEU A 252 23.50 9.97 1.91
C LEU A 252 23.74 11.04 2.99
N ARG A 253 23.63 10.68 4.28
CA ARG A 253 23.80 11.63 5.41
C ARG A 253 25.09 12.46 5.33
N PRO A 254 26.28 11.88 5.05
CA PRO A 254 27.53 12.64 5.09
C PRO A 254 27.62 13.78 4.07
N THR A 255 26.89 13.68 2.95
CA THR A 255 26.94 14.65 1.85
C THR A 255 25.72 15.57 1.78
N HIS A 256 24.67 15.29 2.56
CA HIS A 256 23.41 16.03 2.55
C HIS A 256 22.94 16.41 3.96
N PRO A 257 23.35 17.57 4.51
CA PRO A 257 23.00 17.99 5.87
C PRO A 257 21.50 18.09 6.16
N ASP A 258 20.68 18.44 5.15
CA ASP A 258 19.22 18.49 5.31
C ASP A 258 18.61 17.08 5.44
N LEU A 259 19.16 16.08 4.73
CA LEU A 259 18.75 14.66 4.88
C LEU A 259 19.20 14.08 6.21
N ASP A 260 20.38 14.48 6.70
CA ASP A 260 20.89 14.11 8.02
C ASP A 260 19.96 14.60 9.14
N ARG A 261 19.57 15.87 9.10
CA ARG A 261 18.59 16.45 10.04
C ARG A 261 17.23 15.76 9.99
N LEU A 262 16.75 15.44 8.79
CA LEU A 262 15.49 14.71 8.62
C LEU A 262 15.59 13.31 9.22
N ALA A 263 16.67 12.57 8.94
CA ALA A 263 16.88 11.23 9.49
C ALA A 263 16.88 11.25 11.03
N ASP A 264 17.55 12.23 11.64
CA ASP A 264 17.53 12.40 13.10
C ASP A 264 16.14 12.76 13.64
N ALA A 265 15.37 13.58 12.92
CA ALA A 265 14.00 13.92 13.30
C ALA A 265 13.09 12.68 13.28
N LEU A 266 13.22 11.85 12.25
CA LEU A 266 12.48 10.60 12.10
C LEU A 266 12.82 9.59 13.20
N VAL A 267 14.10 9.46 13.56
CA VAL A 267 14.53 8.61 14.68
C VAL A 267 13.94 9.11 16.01
N ARG A 268 13.96 10.42 16.26
CA ARG A 268 13.36 10.99 17.48
C ARG A 268 11.85 10.75 17.55
N ALA A 269 11.15 10.88 16.44
CA ALA A 269 9.70 10.65 16.37
C ALA A 269 9.34 9.19 16.69
N ASP A 270 10.16 8.23 16.27
CA ASP A 270 9.94 6.80 16.49
C ASP A 270 10.18 6.32 17.94
N THR A 271 10.87 7.14 18.75
CA THR A 271 11.16 6.83 20.17
C THR A 271 10.14 7.35 21.17
N ARG A 272 9.16 8.15 20.73
CA ARG A 272 8.11 8.73 21.58
C ARG A 272 6.90 7.82 21.64
#